data_AF-A0A3D3CWU6-F1
#
_entry.id   AF-A0A3D3CWU6-F1
#
_cell.length_a   1.000
_cell.length_b   1.000
_cell.length_c   1.000
_cell.angle_alpha   90.00
_cell.angle_beta   90.00
_cell.angle_gamma   90.00
#
_symmetry.space_group_name_H-M   'P 1'
#
loop_
_entity.id
_entity.type
_entity.pdbx_description
1 polymer ?
#
loop_
_entity_poly.entity_id
_entity_poly.type
_entity_poly.pdbx_seq_one_letter_code
_entity_poly.pdbx_strand_id
1 'polypeptide(L)' 'MQKSKIKTFSMRWNFLLLFVLISVSCFSQEPYLFIGTYTSGKSKGIYVYRFNTTTGTGTEVS' A
#
# COMPACT_ATOMS: atom_id res chain seq x y z
N MET A 1 -35.55 -25.49 -18.93
CA MET A 1 -34.83 -24.23 -19.25
C MET A 1 -34.46 -23.36 -18.02
N GLN A 2 -35.05 -23.56 -16.83
CA GLN A 2 -34.80 -22.74 -15.61
C GLN A 2 -33.45 -23.03 -14.87
N LYS A 3 -32.91 -24.26 -14.93
CA LYS A 3 -31.66 -24.64 -14.21
C LYS A 3 -30.41 -23.85 -14.64
N SER A 4 -30.37 -23.33 -15.87
CA SER A 4 -29.23 -22.55 -16.38
C SER A 4 -29.08 -21.20 -15.67
N LYS A 5 -30.18 -20.46 -15.44
CA LYS A 5 -30.15 -19.14 -14.79
C LYS A 5 -29.69 -19.18 -13.33
N ILE A 6 -29.97 -20.28 -12.61
CA ILE A 6 -29.57 -20.48 -11.21
C ILE A 6 -28.05 -20.68 -11.09
N LYS A 7 -27.44 -21.40 -12.05
CA LYS A 7 -25.98 -21.57 -12.09
C LYS A 7 -25.26 -20.25 -12.40
N THR A 8 -25.84 -19.40 -13.24
CA THR A 8 -25.30 -18.05 -13.52
C THR A 8 -25.42 -17.10 -12.32
N PHE A 9 -26.47 -17.23 -11.51
CA PHE A 9 -26.62 -16.48 -10.26
C PHE A 9 -25.54 -16.86 -9.23
N SER A 10 -25.25 -18.16 -9.12
CA SER A 10 -24.14 -18.69 -8.29
C SER A 10 -22.76 -18.18 -8.75
N MET A 11 -22.49 -18.09 -10.06
CA MET A 11 -21.20 -17.55 -10.56
C MET A 11 -21.02 -16.06 -10.28
N ARG A 12 -22.09 -15.25 -10.36
CA ARG A 12 -22.04 -13.80 -10.06
C ARG A 12 -21.66 -13.52 -8.60
N TRP A 13 -22.12 -14.35 -7.68
CA TRP A 13 -21.81 -14.23 -6.26
C TRP A 13 -20.34 -14.54 -5.93
N ASN A 14 -19.74 -15.52 -6.64
CA ASN A 14 -18.33 -15.85 -6.48
C ASN A 14 -17.41 -14.68 -6.89
N PHE A 15 -17.75 -13.94 -7.95
CA PHE A 15 -17.00 -12.74 -8.34
C PHE A 15 -17.12 -11.61 -7.32
N LEU A 16 -18.30 -11.42 -6.72
CA LEU A 16 -18.48 -10.45 -5.64
C LEU A 16 -17.71 -10.83 -4.39
N LEU A 17 -17.71 -12.11 -4.00
CA LEU A 17 -16.90 -12.61 -2.89
C LEU A 17 -15.41 -12.41 -3.14
N LEU A 18 -14.93 -12.68 -4.35
CA LEU A 18 -13.53 -12.44 -4.71
C LEU A 18 -13.16 -10.95 -4.62
N PHE A 19 -14.04 -10.06 -5.08
CA PHE A 19 -13.82 -8.61 -5.01
C PHE A 19 -13.75 -8.09 -3.57
N VAL A 20 -14.62 -8.61 -2.69
CA VAL A 20 -14.58 -8.30 -1.25
C VAL A 20 -13.27 -8.78 -0.63
N LEU A 21 -12.82 -10.01 -0.91
CA LEU A 21 -11.57 -10.56 -0.37
C LEU A 21 -10.32 -9.75 -0.79
N ILE A 22 -10.30 -9.24 -2.02
CA ILE A 22 -9.19 -8.38 -2.51
C ILE A 22 -9.17 -7.04 -1.76
N SER A 23 -10.35 -6.48 -1.45
CA SER A 23 -10.46 -5.15 -0.81
C SER A 23 -9.89 -5.12 0.62
N VAL A 24 -9.92 -6.25 1.34
CA VAL A 24 -9.38 -6.34 2.71
C VAL A 24 -7.85 -6.44 2.73
N SER A 25 -7.21 -6.72 1.58
CA SER A 25 -5.75 -6.93 1.50
C SER A 25 -4.94 -5.63 1.31
N CYS A 26 -5.59 -4.47 1.37
CA CYS A 26 -4.90 -3.18 1.29
C CYS A 26 -4.20 -2.85 2.62
N PHE A 27 -2.91 -3.14 2.69
CA PHE A 27 -2.05 -2.65 3.78
C PHE A 27 -1.71 -1.16 3.59
N SER A 28 -1.69 -0.40 4.68
CA SER A 28 -1.20 0.98 4.68
C SER A 28 0.32 1.01 4.43
N GLN A 29 0.79 1.96 3.63
CA GLN A 29 2.20 2.11 3.27
C GLN A 29 2.92 2.93 4.34
N GLU A 30 4.08 2.46 4.80
CA GLU A 30 5.00 3.28 5.60
C GLU A 30 5.79 4.20 4.65
N PRO A 31 5.63 5.53 4.73
CA PRO A 31 6.22 6.43 3.74
C PRO A 31 7.73 6.57 3.92
N TYR A 32 8.41 6.79 2.78
CA TYR A 32 9.80 7.25 2.78
C TYR A 32 9.85 8.77 2.81
N LEU A 33 10.72 9.31 3.65
CA LEU A 33 11.01 10.73 3.76
C LEU A 33 12.36 11.02 3.10
N PHE A 34 12.35 11.86 2.08
CA PHE A 34 13.54 12.30 1.35
C PHE A 34 13.95 13.69 1.82
N ILE A 35 15.18 13.82 2.30
CA ILE A 35 15.73 15.08 2.82
C ILE A 35 16.89 15.52 1.94
N GLY A 36 16.68 16.59 1.18
CA GLY A 36 17.72 17.25 0.40
C GLY A 36 18.55 18.18 1.27
N THR A 37 19.87 18.18 1.08
CA THR A 37 20.79 19.01 1.86
C THR A 37 21.78 19.75 0.96
N TYR A 38 22.36 20.83 1.49
CA TYR A 38 23.46 21.53 0.83
C TYR A 38 24.78 20.78 1.05
N THR A 39 25.47 20.45 -0.02
CA THR A 39 26.70 19.64 -0.02
C THR A 39 27.99 20.45 0.19
N SER A 40 27.88 21.76 0.41
CA SER A 40 29.03 22.61 0.75
C SER A 40 29.60 22.34 2.14
N GLY A 41 28.84 21.66 3.00
CA GLY A 41 29.25 21.26 4.35
C GLY A 41 29.54 19.75 4.46
N LYS A 42 29.25 19.17 5.63
CA LYS A 42 29.46 17.73 5.91
C LYS A 42 28.45 16.80 5.23
N SER A 43 27.42 17.38 4.63
CA SER A 43 26.28 16.67 4.09
C SER A 43 26.56 16.08 2.71
N LYS A 44 26.16 14.83 2.46
CA LYS A 44 26.49 14.13 1.21
C LYS A 44 25.44 14.25 0.10
N GLY A 45 24.30 14.88 0.38
CA GLY A 45 23.24 15.11 -0.60
C GLY A 45 21.87 14.74 -0.08
N ILE A 46 21.27 13.69 -0.62
CA ILE A 46 19.92 13.26 -0.27
C ILE A 46 20.00 12.13 0.74
N TYR A 47 19.25 12.25 1.83
CA TYR A 47 19.07 11.18 2.81
C TYR A 47 17.67 10.61 2.71
N VAL A 48 17.55 9.31 2.92
CA VAL A 48 16.28 8.57 2.83
C VAL A 48 15.97 7.96 4.18
N TYR A 49 14.79 8.27 4.71
CA TYR A 49 14.31 7.74 5.99
C TYR A 49 13.03 6.93 5.79
N ARG A 50 12.88 5.83 6.52
CA ARG A 50 11.56 5.23 6.80
C ARG A 50 10.90 6.05 7.89
N PHE A 51 9.81 6.72 7.57
CA PHE A 51 9.16 7.66 8.48
C PHE A 51 7.87 7.10 9.04
N ASN A 52 7.81 6.92 10.36
CA ASN A 52 6.62 6.52 11.06
C ASN A 52 5.72 7.74 11.30
N THR A 53 4.64 7.85 10.52
CA THR A 53 3.71 8.99 10.59
C THR A 53 2.90 9.08 11.89
N THR A 54 2.80 7.96 12.63
CA THR A 54 2.04 7.92 13.89
C THR A 54 2.84 8.48 15.06
N THR A 55 4.15 8.20 15.11
CA THR A 55 5.04 8.61 16.20
C THR A 55 5.96 9.78 15.82
N GLY A 56 6.08 10.09 14.53
CA GLY A 56 7.02 11.08 14.02
C GLY A 56 8.48 10.62 14.00
N THR A 57 8.75 9.32 14.21
CA THR A 57 10.11 8.78 14.23
C THR A 57 10.60 8.44 12.82
N GLY A 58 11.89 8.66 12.57
CA GLY A 58 12.54 8.35 11.28
C GLY A 58 13.74 7.42 11.47
N THR A 59 13.82 6.36 10.67
CA THR A 59 15.01 5.49 10.61
C THR A 59 15.70 5.70 9.27
N GLU A 60 16.97 6.11 9.29
CA GLU A 60 17.78 6.29 8.07
C GLU A 60 17.95 4.95 7.33
N VAL A 61 17.88 5.01 6.00
CA VAL A 61 17.97 3.87 5.09
C VAL A 61 19.11 4.06 4.10
N SER A 62 19.36 5.31 3.68
CA SER A 62 20.41 5.69 2.73
C SER A 62 20.86 7.13 2.93
#